data_AF-A0AA42I3N4-F1
#
_entry.id   AF-A0AA42I3N4-F1
#
_cell.length_a   1.000
_cell.length_b   1.000
_cell.length_c   1.000
_cell.angle_alpha   90.00
_cell.angle_beta   90.00
_cell.angle_gamma   90.00
#
_symmetry.space_group_name_H-M   'P 1'
#
loop_
_entity.id
_entity.type
_entity.pdbx_description
1 polymer ?
#
loop_
_entity_poly.entity_id
_entity_poly.type
_entity_poly.pdbx_seq_one_letter_code
_entity_poly.pdbx_strand_id
1 'polypeptide(L)'
;MNRFAIALAAFASLATATAAAGEVEKVAVPNVGTITYEHLFDAVSEANEGLDDFMARISPRLRAFSDETGFEACGVVARNDEGRFAVAIGTNHSHVACVNFASKVPQGFQPTMETIHSHGGEKTFAASATDIALLGKDAFGSRSRTSLRVTGQNLHMFSKTDYHGGAGYLATPNGAIYQNGPKSVREVAAR
;
A
#
# COMPACT_ATOMS: atom_id res chain seq x y z
N MET A 1 51.49 23.16 39.27
CA MET A 1 50.60 23.74 38.25
C MET A 1 50.17 22.62 37.32
N ASN A 2 49.09 21.89 37.64
CA ASN A 2 48.57 20.81 36.78
C ASN A 2 47.20 21.21 36.24
N ARG A 3 47.10 21.38 34.93
CA ARG A 3 45.84 21.60 34.21
C ARG A 3 45.27 20.24 33.82
N PHE A 4 44.17 19.84 34.45
CA PHE A 4 43.33 18.73 33.96
C PHE A 4 42.41 19.27 32.87
N ALA A 5 42.52 18.69 31.67
CA ALA A 5 41.57 18.89 30.58
C ALA A 5 40.39 17.94 30.78
N ILE A 6 39.18 18.48 30.85
CA ILE A 6 37.93 17.71 30.88
C ILE A 6 37.53 17.45 29.42
N ALA A 7 37.56 16.18 29.01
CA ALA A 7 37.01 15.73 27.74
C ALA A 7 35.48 15.68 27.84
N LEU A 8 34.79 16.47 27.02
CA LEU A 8 33.33 16.46 26.89
C LEU A 8 32.95 15.33 25.92
N ALA A 9 32.39 14.24 26.45
CA ALA A 9 31.82 13.18 25.62
C ALA A 9 30.43 13.62 25.12
N ALA A 10 30.29 13.82 23.81
CA ALA A 10 29.00 14.05 23.18
C ALA A 10 28.24 12.72 23.07
N PHE A 11 27.18 12.55 23.86
CA PHE A 11 26.23 11.46 23.67
C PHE A 11 25.28 11.83 22.53
N ALA A 12 25.45 11.17 21.38
CA ALA A 12 24.44 11.20 20.33
C ALA A 12 23.21 10.41 20.81
N SER A 13 22.12 11.13 21.09
CA SER A 13 20.82 10.52 21.36
C SER A 13 20.28 9.94 20.05
N LEU A 14 20.24 8.61 19.93
CA LEU A 14 19.42 7.96 18.92
C LEU A 14 17.96 8.12 19.33
N ALA A 15 17.26 9.05 18.69
CA ALA A 15 15.81 9.10 18.77
C ALA A 15 15.25 7.89 18.00
N THR A 16 14.72 6.90 18.72
CA THR A 16 13.87 5.87 18.14
C THR A 16 12.57 6.52 17.68
N ALA A 17 12.39 6.66 16.37
CA ALA A 17 11.13 7.06 15.79
C ALA A 17 10.10 5.94 16.01
N THR A 18 9.23 6.12 17.00
CA THR A 18 8.01 5.32 17.10
C THR A 18 7.13 5.71 15.91
N ALA A 19 6.84 4.76 15.02
CA ALA A 19 5.83 4.95 13.99
C ALA A 19 4.50 5.28 14.67
N ALA A 20 3.95 6.46 14.40
CA ALA A 20 2.61 6.80 14.84
C ALA A 20 1.64 5.78 14.22
N ALA A 21 0.81 5.16 15.06
CA ALA A 21 -0.28 4.33 14.57
C ALA A 21 -1.20 5.18 13.69
N GLY A 22 -1.60 4.61 12.54
CA GLY A 22 -2.44 5.26 11.55
C GLY A 22 -3.78 5.74 12.11
N GLU A 23 -4.35 6.79 11.53
CA GLU A 23 -5.74 7.15 11.82
C GLU A 23 -6.66 6.04 11.26
N VAL A 24 -7.39 5.38 12.15
CA VAL A 24 -8.34 4.33 11.81
C VAL A 24 -9.75 4.91 11.78
N GLU A 25 -10.45 4.74 10.66
CA GLU A 25 -11.79 5.26 10.45
C GLU A 25 -12.74 4.18 9.90
N LYS A 26 -14.04 4.50 9.92
CA LYS A 26 -15.10 3.69 9.30
C LYS A 26 -15.58 4.38 8.04
N VAL A 27 -15.43 3.73 6.89
CA VAL A 27 -15.78 4.29 5.59
C VAL A 27 -16.92 3.51 4.95
N ALA A 28 -17.94 4.21 4.45
CA ALA A 28 -19.01 3.61 3.67
C ALA A 28 -18.55 3.36 2.23
N VAL A 29 -18.67 2.11 1.77
CA VAL A 29 -18.35 1.68 0.41
C VAL A 29 -19.64 1.23 -0.28
N PRO A 30 -19.99 1.81 -1.44
CA PRO A 30 -21.19 1.44 -2.18
C PRO A 30 -21.28 -0.06 -2.44
N ASN A 31 -22.47 -0.64 -2.23
CA ASN A 31 -22.77 -2.08 -2.41
C ASN A 31 -21.98 -3.05 -1.51
N VAL A 32 -21.18 -2.55 -0.58
CA VAL A 32 -20.41 -3.34 0.39
C VAL A 32 -20.90 -3.07 1.82
N GLY A 33 -21.10 -1.79 2.16
CA GLY A 33 -21.41 -1.35 3.51
C GLY A 33 -20.23 -0.61 4.15
N THR A 34 -20.12 -0.66 5.48
CA THR A 34 -19.07 0.07 6.21
C THR A 34 -17.86 -0.82 6.49
N ILE A 35 -16.68 -0.40 6.06
CA ILE A 35 -15.40 -1.09 6.31
C ILE A 35 -14.51 -0.25 7.22
N THR A 36 -13.55 -0.89 7.89
CA THR A 36 -12.43 -0.18 8.53
C THR A 36 -11.45 0.25 7.45
N TYR A 37 -10.95 1.47 7.54
CA TYR A 37 -9.82 1.95 6.76
C TYR A 37 -8.79 2.55 7.72
N GLU A 38 -7.53 2.23 7.53
CA GLU A 38 -6.41 2.79 8.28
C GLU A 38 -5.49 3.51 7.31
N HIS A 39 -5.18 4.77 7.63
CA HIS A 39 -4.12 5.50 6.95
C HIS A 39 -2.76 4.98 7.42
N LEU A 40 -1.87 4.62 6.50
CA LEU A 40 -0.54 4.13 6.83
C LEU A 40 0.52 5.24 6.69
N PHE A 41 0.49 5.96 5.56
CA PHE A 41 1.37 7.09 5.32
C PHE A 41 1.01 7.88 4.07
N ASP A 42 1.47 9.13 4.04
CA ASP A 42 1.53 9.91 2.81
C ASP A 42 2.93 9.84 2.20
N ALA A 43 2.98 9.92 0.88
CA ALA A 43 4.21 10.13 0.13
C ALA A 43 3.99 11.17 -0.95
N VAL A 44 4.99 12.04 -1.14
CA VAL A 44 5.03 13.02 -2.22
C VAL A 44 6.33 12.82 -2.99
N SER A 45 6.27 12.98 -4.30
CA SER A 45 7.43 12.87 -5.17
C SER A 45 8.46 13.96 -4.83
N GLU A 46 9.73 13.72 -5.09
CA GLU A 46 10.73 14.81 -5.09
C GLU A 46 10.49 15.75 -6.29
N ALA A 47 11.16 16.90 -6.28
CA ALA A 47 11.15 17.80 -7.43
C ALA A 47 11.76 17.11 -8.65
N ASN A 48 11.07 17.15 -9.79
CA ASN A 48 11.45 16.49 -11.05
C ASN A 48 11.55 14.95 -10.98
N GLU A 49 11.06 14.31 -9.92
CA GLU A 49 10.99 12.86 -9.86
C GLU A 49 9.89 12.34 -10.81
N GLY A 50 10.28 11.47 -11.74
CA GLY A 50 9.33 10.81 -12.63
C GLY A 50 8.42 9.86 -11.87
N LEU A 51 7.22 9.60 -12.38
CA LEU A 51 6.24 8.77 -11.69
C LEU A 51 6.76 7.36 -11.37
N ASP A 52 7.47 6.74 -12.32
CA ASP A 52 8.09 5.44 -12.12
C ASP A 52 9.12 5.43 -10.99
N ASP A 53 9.99 6.45 -10.95
CA ASP A 53 11.01 6.59 -9.90
C ASP A 53 10.33 6.80 -8.54
N PHE A 54 9.26 7.60 -8.50
CA PHE A 54 8.46 7.81 -7.30
C PHE A 54 7.80 6.50 -6.82
N MET A 55 7.20 5.73 -7.72
CA MET A 55 6.57 4.45 -7.38
C MET A 55 7.58 3.41 -6.92
N ALA A 56 8.74 3.32 -7.59
CA ALA A 56 9.84 2.47 -7.17
C ALA A 56 10.32 2.82 -5.76
N ARG A 57 10.45 4.11 -5.44
CA ARG A 57 10.90 4.60 -4.14
C ARG A 57 9.94 4.25 -3.00
N ILE A 58 8.62 4.35 -3.21
CA ILE A 58 7.65 4.07 -2.14
C ILE A 58 7.30 2.59 -2.00
N SER A 59 7.46 1.80 -3.07
CA SER A 59 7.05 0.38 -3.12
C SER A 59 7.60 -0.49 -1.97
N PRO A 60 8.88 -0.39 -1.56
CA PRO A 60 9.40 -1.14 -0.43
C PRO A 60 8.61 -0.94 0.86
N ARG A 61 8.05 0.26 1.10
CA ARG A 61 7.27 0.56 2.30
C ARG A 61 5.89 -0.10 2.27
N LEU A 62 5.23 -0.15 1.11
CA LEU A 62 3.97 -0.89 0.94
C LEU A 62 4.21 -2.39 1.12
N ARG A 63 5.25 -2.91 0.45
CA ARG A 63 5.61 -4.32 0.49
C ARG A 63 5.93 -4.78 1.91
N ALA A 64 6.71 -4.01 2.67
CA ALA A 64 7.05 -4.31 4.06
C ALA A 64 5.81 -4.45 4.95
N PHE A 65 4.82 -3.55 4.79
CA PHE A 65 3.55 -3.66 5.51
C PHE A 65 2.82 -4.97 5.19
N SER A 66 2.74 -5.35 3.90
CA SER A 66 2.10 -6.60 3.50
C SER A 66 2.88 -7.84 3.96
N ASP A 67 4.21 -7.80 3.93
CA ASP A 67 5.05 -8.88 4.44
C ASP A 67 4.84 -9.13 5.94
N GLU A 68 4.65 -8.05 6.72
CA GLU A 68 4.45 -8.12 8.16
C GLU A 68 3.04 -8.59 8.53
N THR A 69 2.03 -8.07 7.84
CA THR A 69 0.62 -8.22 8.27
C THR A 69 -0.16 -9.25 7.47
N GLY A 70 0.28 -9.55 6.25
CA GLY A 70 -0.49 -10.29 5.25
C GLY A 70 -1.61 -9.48 4.60
N PHE A 71 -1.80 -8.20 4.91
CA PHE A 71 -2.84 -7.35 4.30
C PHE A 71 -2.31 -6.54 3.12
N GLU A 72 -3.18 -6.23 2.17
CA GLU A 72 -2.88 -5.29 1.10
C GLU A 72 -2.78 -3.86 1.66
N ALA A 73 -1.85 -3.08 1.11
CA ALA A 73 -1.83 -1.63 1.23
C ALA A 73 -2.05 -1.03 -0.16
N CYS A 74 -2.84 0.04 -0.27
CA CYS A 74 -3.12 0.69 -1.54
C CYS A 74 -3.33 2.20 -1.43
N GLY A 75 -3.29 2.87 -2.58
CA GLY A 75 -3.64 4.27 -2.70
C GLY A 75 -3.84 4.70 -4.15
N VAL A 76 -4.50 5.85 -4.31
CA VAL A 76 -4.71 6.52 -5.59
C VAL A 76 -3.56 7.48 -5.84
N VAL A 77 -2.97 7.40 -7.03
CA VAL A 77 -1.95 8.37 -7.47
C VAL A 77 -2.63 9.71 -7.71
N ALA A 78 -2.01 10.78 -7.22
CA ALA A 78 -2.49 12.14 -7.37
C ALA A 78 -1.40 13.03 -7.96
N ARG A 79 -1.79 14.12 -8.62
CA ARG A 79 -0.88 15.08 -9.24
C ARG A 79 -1.31 16.52 -8.92
N ASN A 80 -0.36 17.42 -8.74
CA ASN A 80 -0.63 18.86 -8.59
C ASN A 80 -0.23 19.65 -9.86
N ASP A 81 -0.51 20.95 -9.85
CA ASP A 81 -0.24 21.85 -11.00
C ASP A 81 1.26 22.06 -11.26
N GLU A 82 2.11 21.84 -10.26
CA GLU A 82 3.58 21.85 -10.40
C GLU A 82 4.12 20.57 -11.04
N GLY A 83 3.25 19.59 -11.31
CA GLY A 83 3.60 18.31 -11.89
C GLY A 83 4.17 17.30 -10.90
N ARG A 84 4.14 17.57 -9.60
CA ARG A 84 4.51 16.63 -8.52
C ARG A 84 3.47 15.54 -8.40
N PHE A 85 3.88 14.36 -7.92
CA PHE A 85 2.97 13.26 -7.61
C PHE A 85 2.80 13.09 -6.09
N ALA A 86 1.67 12.55 -5.67
CA ALA A 86 1.45 12.17 -4.28
C ALA A 86 0.55 10.94 -4.18
N VAL A 87 0.66 10.22 -3.06
CA VAL A 87 -0.23 9.11 -2.70
C VAL A 87 -0.47 9.16 -1.20
N ALA A 88 -1.72 8.97 -0.78
CA ALA A 88 -2.06 8.60 0.59
C ALA A 88 -2.28 7.08 0.61
N ILE A 89 -1.37 6.36 1.26
CA ILE A 89 -1.43 4.91 1.38
C ILE A 89 -2.23 4.54 2.61
N GLY A 90 -3.16 3.60 2.44
CA GLY A 90 -3.88 2.99 3.54
C GLY A 90 -4.15 1.51 3.32
N THR A 91 -4.86 0.93 4.27
CA THR A 91 -5.32 -0.45 4.22
C THR A 91 -6.75 -0.54 4.74
N ASN A 92 -7.53 -1.42 4.14
CA ASN A 92 -8.84 -1.84 4.65
C ASN A 92 -8.77 -3.20 5.37
N HIS A 93 -7.57 -3.68 5.71
CA HIS A 93 -7.33 -4.98 6.36
C HIS A 93 -7.87 -6.17 5.56
N SER A 94 -7.83 -6.10 4.24
CA SER A 94 -8.14 -7.21 3.33
C SER A 94 -6.85 -7.88 2.88
N HIS A 95 -6.88 -9.20 2.72
CA HIS A 95 -5.74 -9.97 2.23
C HIS A 95 -5.56 -9.86 0.70
N VAL A 96 -6.63 -9.57 -0.04
CA VAL A 96 -6.67 -9.71 -1.51
C VAL A 96 -7.56 -8.70 -2.24
N ALA A 97 -8.12 -7.72 -1.53
CA ALA A 97 -9.01 -6.72 -2.11
C ALA A 97 -8.89 -5.37 -1.40
N CYS A 98 -7.99 -4.52 -1.89
CA CYS A 98 -7.80 -3.18 -1.37
C CYS A 98 -8.75 -2.15 -2.01
N VAL A 99 -9.38 -1.31 -1.17
CA VAL A 99 -10.31 -0.27 -1.62
C VAL A 99 -9.59 1.06 -1.77
N ASN A 100 -9.62 1.61 -2.98
CA ASN A 100 -9.02 2.90 -3.31
C ASN A 100 -10.01 4.06 -3.10
N PHE A 101 -9.54 5.16 -2.50
CA PHE A 101 -10.35 6.35 -2.25
C PHE A 101 -9.73 7.61 -2.88
N ALA A 102 -10.28 8.05 -4.01
CA ALA A 102 -9.83 9.27 -4.69
C ALA A 102 -10.01 10.54 -3.82
N SER A 103 -10.93 10.51 -2.85
CA SER A 103 -11.16 11.61 -1.90
C SER A 103 -10.11 11.71 -0.78
N LYS A 104 -9.20 10.73 -0.67
CA LYS A 104 -8.19 10.67 0.38
C LYS A 104 -6.80 11.12 -0.09
N VAL A 105 -6.66 11.57 -1.34
CA VAL A 105 -5.37 12.05 -1.84
C VAL A 105 -4.88 13.26 -1.03
N PRO A 106 -3.55 13.46 -0.89
CA PRO A 106 -3.01 14.57 -0.11
C PRO A 106 -3.51 15.94 -0.59
N GLN A 107 -3.67 16.86 0.35
CA GLN A 107 -4.19 18.21 0.07
C GLN A 107 -3.36 18.92 -1.01
N GLY A 108 -4.04 19.58 -1.95
CA GLY A 108 -3.40 20.30 -3.07
C GLY A 108 -3.05 19.40 -4.26
N PHE A 109 -3.34 18.10 -4.19
CA PHE A 109 -3.23 17.18 -5.32
C PHE A 109 -4.63 16.78 -5.82
N GLN A 110 -4.71 16.46 -7.11
CA GLN A 110 -5.90 15.93 -7.77
C GLN A 110 -5.68 14.45 -8.10
N PRO A 111 -6.67 13.58 -7.83
CA PRO A 111 -6.54 12.15 -8.12
C PRO A 111 -6.41 11.91 -9.63
N THR A 112 -5.54 10.97 -10.00
CA THR A 112 -5.47 10.41 -11.35
C THR A 112 -6.29 9.12 -11.42
N MET A 113 -6.26 8.45 -12.58
CA MET A 113 -6.86 7.12 -12.75
C MET A 113 -5.89 5.98 -12.41
N GLU A 114 -4.67 6.29 -11.96
CA GLU A 114 -3.67 5.28 -11.62
C GLU A 114 -3.67 5.00 -10.12
N THR A 115 -3.44 3.74 -9.78
CA THR A 115 -3.35 3.28 -8.39
C THR A 115 -2.02 2.61 -8.12
N ILE A 116 -1.65 2.46 -6.85
CA ILE A 116 -0.60 1.55 -6.42
C ILE A 116 -1.17 0.64 -5.32
N HIS A 117 -0.80 -0.64 -5.34
CA HIS A 117 -1.10 -1.56 -4.24
C HIS A 117 0.02 -2.58 -4.03
N SER A 118 0.01 -3.28 -2.90
CA SER A 118 0.79 -4.48 -2.63
C SER A 118 -0.15 -5.66 -2.39
N HIS A 119 0.24 -6.86 -2.84
CA HIS A 119 -0.46 -8.09 -2.45
C HIS A 119 -0.08 -8.51 -1.03
N GLY A 120 -1.07 -9.00 -0.28
CA GLY A 120 -0.91 -9.40 1.12
C GLY A 120 0.11 -10.53 1.31
N GLY A 121 0.09 -11.56 0.46
CA GLY A 121 1.06 -12.64 0.48
C GLY A 121 0.63 -13.85 -0.36
N GLU A 122 1.54 -14.81 -0.55
CA GLU A 122 1.30 -16.01 -1.37
C GLU A 122 0.62 -17.14 -0.61
N LYS A 123 0.67 -17.10 0.72
CA LYS A 123 0.14 -18.17 1.58
C LYS A 123 -1.39 -18.11 1.62
N THR A 124 -2.02 -19.21 2.04
CA THR A 124 -3.46 -19.21 2.30
C THR A 124 -3.75 -18.62 3.68
N PHE A 125 -4.62 -17.62 3.73
CA PHE A 125 -5.00 -16.91 4.96
C PHE A 125 -6.40 -17.31 5.44
N ALA A 126 -6.69 -17.04 6.71
CA ALA A 126 -8.08 -16.97 7.16
C ALA A 126 -8.68 -15.68 6.59
N ALA A 127 -9.89 -15.73 6.04
CA ALA A 127 -10.54 -14.53 5.52
C ALA A 127 -10.76 -13.51 6.65
N SER A 128 -10.35 -12.26 6.41
CA SER A 128 -10.71 -11.14 7.27
C SER A 128 -12.19 -10.81 7.13
N ALA A 129 -12.73 -10.01 8.06
CA ALA A 129 -14.09 -9.49 7.93
C ALA A 129 -14.26 -8.65 6.65
N THR A 130 -13.21 -7.92 6.24
CA THR A 130 -13.23 -7.10 5.02
C THR A 130 -13.18 -7.97 3.76
N ASP A 131 -12.41 -9.05 3.73
CA ASP A 131 -12.42 -9.99 2.60
C ASP A 131 -13.83 -10.56 2.39
N ILE A 132 -14.51 -10.92 3.48
CA ILE A 132 -15.88 -11.43 3.43
C ILE A 132 -16.86 -10.37 2.94
N ALA A 133 -16.70 -9.11 3.38
CA ALA A 133 -17.56 -8.02 2.96
C ALA A 133 -17.41 -7.69 1.48
N LEU A 134 -16.18 -7.71 0.95
CA LEU A 134 -15.88 -7.33 -0.43
C LEU A 134 -16.14 -8.44 -1.44
N LEU A 135 -15.76 -9.68 -1.11
CA LEU A 135 -15.82 -10.80 -2.05
C LEU A 135 -17.06 -11.67 -1.85
N GLY A 136 -17.71 -11.57 -0.68
CA GLY A 136 -18.80 -12.46 -0.28
C GLY A 136 -18.29 -13.84 0.14
N LYS A 137 -19.10 -14.57 0.91
CA LYS A 137 -18.72 -15.89 1.46
C LYS A 137 -18.51 -16.95 0.37
N ASP A 138 -19.24 -16.82 -0.73
CA ASP A 138 -19.23 -17.80 -1.82
C ASP A 138 -17.92 -17.76 -2.65
N ALA A 139 -17.19 -16.65 -2.61
CA ALA A 139 -15.92 -16.50 -3.30
C ALA A 139 -14.79 -17.38 -2.74
N PHE A 140 -14.94 -17.90 -1.52
CA PHE A 140 -13.88 -18.66 -0.82
C PHE A 140 -14.01 -20.19 -0.96
N GLY A 141 -14.93 -20.68 -1.81
CA GLY A 141 -14.98 -22.08 -2.27
C GLY A 141 -15.18 -23.16 -1.20
N SER A 142 -15.29 -22.81 0.08
CA SER A 142 -15.33 -23.79 1.16
C SER A 142 -16.76 -24.28 1.41
N ARG A 143 -16.98 -25.58 1.17
CA ARG A 143 -18.17 -26.33 1.68
C ARG A 143 -18.19 -26.42 3.20
N SER A 144 -17.13 -25.99 3.89
CA SER A 144 -17.03 -25.97 5.34
C SER A 144 -17.31 -24.58 5.88
N ARG A 145 -18.43 -24.44 6.60
CA ARG A 145 -18.87 -23.19 7.25
C ARG A 145 -17.90 -22.71 8.36
N THR A 146 -16.89 -23.50 8.73
CA THR A 146 -16.01 -23.24 9.88
C THR A 146 -14.65 -22.64 9.52
N SER A 147 -14.25 -22.57 8.25
CA SER A 147 -13.09 -21.74 7.86
C SER A 147 -13.23 -21.21 6.44
N LEU A 148 -13.55 -19.91 6.32
CA LEU A 148 -13.42 -19.18 5.06
C LEU A 148 -11.93 -18.88 4.87
N ARG A 149 -11.35 -19.39 3.79
CA ARG A 149 -9.92 -19.24 3.50
C ARG A 149 -9.74 -18.48 2.20
N VAL A 150 -8.79 -17.56 2.21
CA VAL A 150 -8.39 -16.77 1.05
C VAL A 150 -7.12 -17.39 0.48
N THR A 151 -7.12 -17.74 -0.81
CA THR A 151 -5.88 -18.10 -1.50
C THR A 151 -5.06 -16.84 -1.71
N GLY A 152 -3.78 -16.87 -1.31
CA GLY A 152 -2.86 -15.76 -1.51
C GLY A 152 -2.65 -15.42 -2.99
N GLN A 153 -2.06 -14.26 -3.24
CA GLN A 153 -1.76 -13.76 -4.58
C GLN A 153 -0.26 -13.84 -4.88
N ASN A 154 0.10 -13.88 -6.16
CA ASN A 154 1.48 -13.91 -6.59
C ASN A 154 2.11 -12.51 -6.50
N LEU A 155 3.19 -12.37 -5.74
CA LEU A 155 3.80 -11.07 -5.41
C LEU A 155 4.51 -10.36 -6.58
N HIS A 156 4.66 -11.03 -7.71
CA HIS A 156 5.43 -10.58 -8.86
C HIS A 156 4.58 -10.41 -10.13
N MET A 157 3.26 -10.56 -10.03
CA MET A 157 2.37 -10.37 -11.17
C MET A 157 1.00 -9.88 -10.73
N PHE A 158 0.35 -9.12 -11.61
CA PHE A 158 -1.04 -8.74 -11.41
C PHE A 158 -1.98 -9.95 -11.50
N SER A 159 -2.97 -9.97 -10.63
CA SER A 159 -4.11 -10.88 -10.71
C SER A 159 -5.03 -10.48 -11.88
N LYS A 160 -5.93 -11.39 -12.26
CA LYS A 160 -6.98 -11.06 -13.25
C LYS A 160 -7.85 -9.89 -12.80
N THR A 161 -8.13 -9.80 -11.50
CA THR A 161 -8.93 -8.71 -10.92
C THR A 161 -8.18 -7.40 -10.97
N ASP A 162 -6.87 -7.42 -10.74
CA ASP A 162 -6.04 -6.21 -10.75
C ASP A 162 -6.06 -5.56 -12.15
N TYR A 163 -5.98 -6.37 -13.21
CA TYR A 163 -6.12 -5.88 -14.59
C TYR A 163 -7.47 -5.23 -14.88
N HIS A 164 -8.54 -5.66 -14.20
CA HIS A 164 -9.86 -5.03 -14.33
C HIS A 164 -9.99 -3.74 -13.52
N GLY A 165 -9.11 -3.51 -12.54
CA GLY A 165 -9.10 -2.33 -11.68
C GLY A 165 -8.68 -1.03 -12.37
N GLY A 166 -8.18 -1.10 -13.61
CA GLY A 166 -7.61 0.05 -14.33
C GLY A 166 -6.09 0.12 -14.14
N ALA A 167 -5.43 1.04 -14.83
CA ALA A 167 -3.97 1.14 -14.86
C ALA A 167 -3.36 1.41 -13.47
N GLY A 168 -2.15 0.93 -13.24
CA GLY A 168 -1.48 1.16 -11.97
C GLY A 168 -0.27 0.28 -11.71
N TYR A 169 0.26 0.43 -10.50
CA TYR A 169 1.46 -0.19 -10.01
C TYR A 169 1.15 -1.28 -8.99
N LEU A 170 1.95 -2.35 -9.01
CA LEU A 170 2.03 -3.34 -7.95
C LEU A 170 3.42 -3.22 -7.30
N ALA A 171 3.43 -2.99 -6.00
CA ALA A 171 4.63 -3.05 -5.17
C ALA A 171 5.01 -4.52 -4.93
N THR A 172 6.17 -4.90 -5.45
CA THR A 172 6.73 -6.26 -5.42
C THR A 172 7.92 -6.33 -4.47
N PRO A 173 8.42 -7.53 -4.13
CA PRO A 173 9.66 -7.67 -3.38
C PRO A 173 10.90 -7.00 -4.03
N ASN A 174 10.87 -6.76 -5.35
CA ASN A 174 12.02 -6.27 -6.11
C ASN A 174 11.87 -4.83 -6.64
N GLY A 175 10.86 -4.09 -6.18
CA GLY A 175 10.51 -2.77 -6.71
C GLY A 175 9.04 -2.71 -7.10
N ALA A 176 8.73 -2.15 -8.27
CA ALA A 176 7.36 -2.11 -8.77
C ALA A 176 7.24 -2.77 -10.14
N ILE A 177 6.01 -3.17 -10.48
CA ILE A 177 5.61 -3.45 -11.85
C ILE A 177 4.42 -2.54 -12.20
N TYR A 178 4.32 -2.10 -13.44
CA TYR A 178 3.22 -1.30 -13.94
C TYR A 178 2.39 -2.10 -14.93
N GLN A 179 1.08 -1.87 -14.95
CA GLN A 179 0.20 -2.32 -16.03
C GLN A 179 -0.74 -1.22 -16.52
N ASN A 180 -1.04 -1.29 -17.81
CA ASN A 180 -2.16 -0.61 -18.46
C ASN A 180 -2.93 -1.62 -19.32
N GLY A 181 -3.50 -2.60 -18.62
CA GLY A 181 -4.07 -3.82 -19.19
C GLY A 181 -3.05 -4.96 -19.35
N PRO A 182 -3.54 -6.21 -19.52
CA PRO A 182 -2.72 -7.42 -19.48
C PRO A 182 -1.72 -7.58 -20.64
N LYS A 183 -1.84 -6.75 -21.69
CA LYS A 183 -0.88 -6.71 -22.81
C LYS A 183 0.15 -5.60 -22.69
N SER A 184 0.09 -4.79 -21.64
CA SER A 184 0.97 -3.64 -21.42
C SER A 184 1.47 -3.67 -19.99
N VAL A 185 2.35 -4.63 -19.69
CA VAL A 185 3.00 -4.81 -18.38
C VAL A 185 4.49 -4.54 -18.53
N ARG A 186 5.08 -3.84 -17.56
CA ARG A 186 6.52 -3.55 -17.54
C ARG A 186 7.05 -3.50 -16.12
N GLU A 187 8.30 -3.88 -15.94
CA GLU A 187 9.02 -3.70 -14.69
C GLU A 187 9.38 -2.22 -14.48
N VAL A 188 9.43 -1.84 -13.21
CA VAL A 188 9.86 -0.53 -12.74
C VAL A 188 10.98 -0.79 -11.74
N ALA A 189 12.23 -0.61 -12.21
CA ALA A 189 13.41 -0.99 -11.47
C ALA A 189 13.49 -0.23 -10.12
N ALA A 190 13.77 -0.97 -9.05
CA ALA A 190 14.27 -0.37 -7.82
C ALA A 190 15.66 0.23 -8.12
N ARG A 191 15.88 1.48 -7.71
CA ARG A 191 17.20 2.14 -7.79
C ARG A 191 17.93 2.02 -6.47
#